data_AF-A0A424Q012-F1
#
_entry.id   AF-A0A424Q012-F1
#
_cell.length_a   1.000
_cell.length_b   1.000
_cell.length_c   1.000
_cell.angle_alpha   90.00
_cell.angle_beta   90.00
_cell.angle_gamma   90.00
#
_symmetry.space_group_name_H-M   'P 1'
#
loop_
_entity.id
_entity.type
_entity.pdbx_description
1 polymer ?
#
loop_
_entity_poly.entity_id
_entity_poly.type
_entity_poly.pdbx_seq_one_letter_code
_entity_poly.pdbx_strand_id
1 'polypeptide(L)'
;MYATVGELELRDEFALLSHNSVLSDVSKALTPVKNSAALIRSPKGKGIAGIIKAQVLLSALKNGEDPFTFRASKIMSTNLLRIRSDTPIEVAIEKITNLRPDAVLVIDTDGVFAGYLSAEDFREMKSRFLVSDGLKTDPPETIEDAVKLRDEFRLVPVNSTLDKVSLLLRRPSVQFVLAQDKKKGVVGIISVQQILKIFSNKKNPEKEKIKTHMKSDLLRLRLDTPIIKAVEVIREREPEGVLVIDKEGKFHGFLSPDDYRQLISLMPVEIEHDGTFASLEPYLKDKVGQENEGPVVWNYMGSELVVNNQDLEVKLNDRELNISIPVACDQTGSVKVDLTFDLGDNENLNRISVANPIIQSDELIQSQWSKVFIETIWNHVLAWIDSSTPDGTFAGGFAIGEAGKLITDVEEYSDQEVEKLER
;
A
#
# COMPACT_ATOMS: atom_id res chain seq x y z
N MET A 1 -7.51 -0.65 -12.11
CA MET A 1 -7.30 0.72 -11.58
C MET A 1 -8.60 1.18 -10.97
N TYR A 2 -8.60 1.75 -9.74
CA TYR A 2 -9.83 2.23 -9.11
C TYR A 2 -10.39 3.41 -9.90
N ALA A 3 -11.62 3.32 -10.41
CA ALA A 3 -12.26 4.41 -11.15
C ALA A 3 -12.91 5.40 -10.18
N THR A 4 -13.51 4.88 -9.11
CA THR A 4 -14.24 5.67 -8.11
C THR A 4 -13.74 5.42 -6.71
N VAL A 5 -14.00 6.37 -5.81
CA VAL A 5 -13.63 6.26 -4.38
C VAL A 5 -14.27 5.05 -3.70
N GLY A 6 -15.46 4.64 -4.12
CA GLY A 6 -16.19 3.52 -3.53
C GLY A 6 -15.56 2.15 -3.72
N GLU A 7 -14.62 2.02 -4.66
CA GLU A 7 -13.91 0.77 -4.95
C GLU A 7 -12.73 0.51 -3.99
N LEU A 8 -12.38 1.50 -3.16
CA LEU A 8 -11.34 1.38 -2.14
C LEU A 8 -11.85 0.56 -0.94
N GLU A 9 -10.93 -0.10 -0.24
CA GLU A 9 -11.23 -0.66 1.09
C GLU A 9 -11.30 0.48 2.10
N LEU A 10 -12.52 0.88 2.47
CA LEU A 10 -12.75 2.09 3.28
C LEU A 10 -13.19 1.79 4.71
N ARG A 11 -13.10 0.54 5.17
CA ARG A 11 -13.73 0.03 6.42
C ARG A 11 -12.76 -0.55 7.44
N ASP A 12 -11.50 -0.58 7.11
CA ASP A 12 -10.42 -1.27 7.79
C ASP A 12 -9.62 -0.35 8.73
N GLU A 13 -9.54 0.95 8.42
CA GLU A 13 -8.65 1.88 9.13
C GLU A 13 -9.28 2.79 10.20
N PHE A 14 -10.49 2.51 10.68
CA PHE A 14 -11.12 3.32 11.72
C PHE A 14 -11.98 2.56 12.72
N ALA A 15 -12.27 3.22 13.84
CA ALA A 15 -13.23 2.76 14.83
C ALA A 15 -14.42 3.72 14.95
N LEU A 16 -15.63 3.17 15.12
CA LEU A 16 -16.84 3.95 15.39
C LEU A 16 -17.10 4.06 16.89
N LEU A 17 -17.32 5.26 17.38
CA LEU A 17 -17.65 5.54 18.77
C LEU A 17 -18.96 6.32 18.89
N SER A 18 -19.59 6.20 20.06
CA SER A 18 -20.80 6.95 20.38
C SER A 18 -20.48 8.43 20.62
N HIS A 19 -21.48 9.31 20.48
CA HIS A 19 -21.32 10.73 20.82
C HIS A 19 -20.94 10.97 22.29
N ASN A 20 -21.26 10.02 23.17
CA ASN A 20 -21.03 10.10 24.61
C ASN A 20 -19.69 9.49 25.05
N SER A 21 -18.92 8.93 24.12
CA SER A 21 -17.64 8.29 24.43
C SER A 21 -16.65 9.27 25.06
N VAL A 22 -15.84 8.76 25.98
CA VAL A 22 -14.80 9.52 26.68
C VAL A 22 -13.43 9.26 26.06
N LEU A 23 -12.41 10.04 26.43
CA LEU A 23 -11.06 9.90 25.85
C LEU A 23 -10.46 8.49 26.03
N SER A 24 -10.78 7.79 27.12
CA SER A 24 -10.32 6.41 27.34
C SER A 24 -10.94 5.41 26.36
N ASP A 25 -12.18 5.64 25.90
CA ASP A 25 -12.80 4.84 24.82
C ASP A 25 -12.08 5.08 23.50
N VAL A 26 -11.75 6.35 23.21
CA VAL A 26 -10.96 6.73 22.03
C VAL A 26 -9.58 6.09 22.08
N SER A 27 -8.91 6.10 23.23
CA SER A 27 -7.61 5.47 23.42
C SER A 27 -7.64 3.96 23.14
N LYS A 28 -8.67 3.26 23.63
CA LYS A 28 -8.88 1.84 23.35
C LYS A 28 -9.17 1.60 21.86
N ALA A 29 -10.01 2.44 21.26
CA ALA A 29 -10.39 2.35 19.86
C ALA A 29 -9.20 2.57 18.91
N LEU A 30 -8.25 3.42 19.27
CA LEU A 30 -7.02 3.70 18.51
C LEU A 30 -5.84 2.79 18.90
N THR A 31 -6.04 1.82 19.81
CA THR A 31 -4.97 0.89 20.21
C THR A 31 -4.57 -0.09 19.09
N PRO A 32 -5.50 -0.67 18.31
CA PRO A 32 -5.13 -1.49 17.15
C PRO A 32 -4.34 -0.65 16.12
N VAL A 33 -3.25 -1.21 15.60
CA VAL A 33 -2.36 -0.51 14.65
C VAL A 33 -3.12 -0.06 13.40
N LYS A 34 -4.04 -0.89 12.89
CA LYS A 34 -4.85 -0.58 11.72
C LYS A 34 -5.76 0.64 11.91
N ASN A 35 -6.16 0.99 13.13
CA ASN A 35 -7.08 2.09 13.35
C ASN A 35 -6.32 3.42 13.36
N SER A 36 -6.31 4.12 12.24
CA SER A 36 -5.70 5.46 12.11
C SER A 36 -6.59 6.56 12.71
N ALA A 37 -7.90 6.28 12.86
CA ALA A 37 -8.89 7.25 13.32
C ALA A 37 -10.03 6.67 14.19
N ALA A 38 -10.57 7.49 15.09
CA ALA A 38 -11.80 7.22 15.81
C ALA A 38 -12.88 8.21 15.36
N LEU A 39 -13.92 7.71 14.69
CA LEU A 39 -15.05 8.52 14.22
C LEU A 39 -16.15 8.55 15.28
N ILE A 40 -16.59 9.76 15.62
CA ILE A 40 -17.62 10.00 16.64
C ILE A 40 -18.96 10.17 15.93
N ARG A 41 -19.93 9.30 16.25
CA ARG A 41 -21.30 9.38 15.71
C ARG A 41 -22.01 10.65 16.20
N SER A 42 -22.95 11.13 15.39
CA SER A 42 -23.86 12.21 15.78
C SER A 42 -24.72 11.82 16.98
N PRO A 43 -25.14 12.79 17.84
CA PRO A 43 -26.02 12.52 18.98
C PRO A 43 -27.35 11.85 18.59
N LYS A 44 -27.86 12.16 17.39
CA LYS A 44 -29.11 11.63 16.83
C LYS A 44 -28.92 10.33 16.02
N GLY A 45 -27.75 9.69 16.11
CA GLY A 45 -27.45 8.40 15.46
C GLY A 45 -27.24 8.43 13.95
N LYS A 46 -27.61 9.52 13.25
CA LYS A 46 -27.41 9.68 11.81
C LYS A 46 -26.05 10.32 11.51
N GLY A 47 -25.16 9.52 10.92
CA GLY A 47 -23.86 9.96 10.41
C GLY A 47 -22.77 10.19 11.47
N ILE A 48 -21.65 10.71 10.98
CA ILE A 48 -20.44 11.02 11.75
C ILE A 48 -20.38 12.53 11.99
N ALA A 49 -20.19 12.91 13.26
CA ALA A 49 -20.13 14.29 13.73
C ALA A 49 -18.69 14.82 13.86
N GLY A 50 -17.72 13.94 14.05
CA GLY A 50 -16.31 14.33 14.14
C GLY A 50 -15.37 13.14 14.08
N ILE A 51 -14.08 13.47 14.02
CA ILE A 51 -12.97 12.52 14.03
C ILE A 51 -12.02 12.86 15.17
N ILE A 52 -11.41 11.84 15.77
CA ILE A 52 -10.28 11.99 16.67
C ILE A 52 -9.14 11.10 16.18
N LYS A 53 -8.02 11.73 15.86
CA LYS A 53 -6.73 11.07 15.61
C LYS A 53 -5.91 11.06 16.89
N ALA A 54 -4.89 10.20 16.95
CA ALA A 54 -4.06 10.03 18.14
C ALA A 54 -3.47 11.37 18.64
N GLN A 55 -3.06 12.26 17.75
CA GLN A 55 -2.43 13.54 18.10
C GLN A 55 -3.39 14.46 18.86
N VAL A 56 -4.67 14.48 18.50
CA VAL A 56 -5.72 15.26 19.17
C VAL A 56 -5.97 14.70 20.57
N LEU A 57 -6.08 13.37 20.69
CA LEU A 57 -6.21 12.68 21.97
C LEU A 57 -5.00 12.97 22.88
N LEU A 58 -3.77 12.76 22.40
CA LEU A 58 -2.55 13.04 23.15
C LEU A 58 -2.44 14.52 23.59
N SER A 59 -2.96 15.44 22.78
CA SER A 59 -3.01 16.87 23.11
C SER A 59 -3.98 17.16 24.26
N ALA A 60 -5.16 16.56 24.26
CA ALA A 60 -6.13 16.70 25.35
C ALA A 60 -5.60 16.12 26.66
N LEU A 61 -5.00 14.92 26.60
CA LEU A 61 -4.42 14.27 27.78
C LEU A 61 -3.31 15.10 28.43
N LYS A 62 -2.48 15.76 27.61
CA LYS A 62 -1.45 16.69 28.11
C LYS A 62 -2.05 17.89 28.85
N ASN A 63 -3.19 18.41 28.38
CA ASN A 63 -3.82 19.56 29.00
C ASN A 63 -4.49 19.23 30.35
N GLY A 64 -4.31 17.99 30.84
CA GLY A 64 -4.83 17.54 32.13
C GLY A 64 -6.27 17.04 32.07
N GLU A 65 -6.82 16.85 30.86
CA GLU A 65 -8.17 16.34 30.71
C GLU A 65 -8.25 14.90 31.19
N ASP A 66 -9.18 14.62 32.12
CA ASP A 66 -9.34 13.29 32.70
C ASP A 66 -9.84 12.30 31.62
N PRO A 67 -9.06 11.26 31.28
CA PRO A 67 -9.43 10.33 30.22
C PRO A 67 -10.76 9.60 30.46
N PHE A 68 -11.18 9.46 31.71
CA PHE A 68 -12.33 8.63 32.09
C PHE A 68 -13.64 9.40 32.14
N THR A 69 -13.58 10.73 32.19
CA THR A 69 -14.77 11.58 32.35
C THR A 69 -14.89 12.62 31.24
N PHE A 70 -13.78 13.00 30.60
CA PHE A 70 -13.78 14.01 29.56
C PHE A 70 -14.35 13.46 28.25
N ARG A 71 -15.36 14.14 27.71
CA ARG A 71 -16.08 13.74 26.49
C ARG A 71 -15.24 13.97 25.23
N ALA A 72 -15.11 12.93 24.42
CA ALA A 72 -14.43 12.95 23.14
C ALA A 72 -14.99 14.01 22.18
N SER A 73 -16.31 14.19 22.18
CA SER A 73 -17.00 15.16 21.32
C SER A 73 -16.61 16.63 21.54
N LYS A 74 -15.93 16.96 22.64
CA LYS A 74 -15.42 18.31 22.92
C LYS A 74 -14.11 18.65 22.20
N ILE A 75 -13.35 17.64 21.78
CA ILE A 75 -12.04 17.83 21.13
C ILE A 75 -11.99 17.29 19.70
N MET A 76 -13.04 16.60 19.26
CA MET A 76 -13.09 16.05 17.91
C MET A 76 -12.97 17.14 16.85
N SER A 77 -12.21 16.85 15.81
CA SER A 77 -12.15 17.68 14.62
C SER A 77 -13.43 17.52 13.81
N THR A 78 -13.90 18.61 13.20
CA THR A 78 -15.24 18.69 12.59
C THR A 78 -15.22 19.16 11.13
N ASN A 79 -14.06 19.51 10.55
CA ASN A 79 -13.95 19.80 9.12
C ASN A 79 -13.95 18.49 8.32
N LEU A 80 -15.13 17.87 8.20
CA LEU A 80 -15.33 16.59 7.55
C LEU A 80 -15.78 16.80 6.10
N LEU A 81 -14.94 16.42 5.15
CA LEU A 81 -15.33 16.34 3.74
C LEU A 81 -16.16 15.07 3.53
N ARG A 82 -17.31 15.20 2.87
CA ARG A 82 -18.14 14.05 2.48
C ARG A 82 -18.07 13.90 0.97
N ILE A 83 -17.62 12.75 0.50
CA ILE A 83 -17.47 12.40 -0.91
C ILE A 83 -18.41 11.22 -1.19
N ARG A 84 -19.10 11.22 -2.33
CA ARG A 84 -19.92 10.09 -2.72
C ARG A 84 -19.04 8.93 -3.23
N SER A 85 -19.45 7.70 -2.97
CA SER A 85 -18.78 6.49 -3.45
C SER A 85 -18.56 6.49 -4.97
N ASP A 86 -19.52 7.03 -5.73
CA ASP A 86 -19.45 7.21 -7.18
C ASP A 86 -18.53 8.37 -7.65
N THR A 87 -17.84 9.05 -6.73
CA THR A 87 -16.94 10.16 -7.11
C THR A 87 -15.69 9.61 -7.77
N PRO A 88 -15.31 10.10 -8.98
CA PRO A 88 -14.06 9.71 -9.62
C PRO A 88 -12.83 10.04 -8.77
N ILE A 89 -11.81 9.17 -8.80
CA ILE A 89 -10.58 9.32 -8.01
C ILE A 89 -9.92 10.68 -8.26
N GLU A 90 -9.83 11.15 -9.50
CA GLU A 90 -9.19 12.43 -9.86
C GLU A 90 -9.88 13.63 -9.18
N VAL A 91 -11.22 13.64 -9.22
CA VAL A 91 -12.05 14.67 -8.60
C VAL A 91 -11.93 14.62 -7.08
N ALA A 92 -11.82 13.42 -6.50
CA ALA A 92 -11.58 13.27 -5.08
C ALA A 92 -10.20 13.81 -4.69
N ILE A 93 -9.15 13.51 -5.48
CA ILE A 93 -7.79 14.01 -5.25
C ILE A 93 -7.77 15.54 -5.24
N GLU A 94 -8.37 16.17 -6.24
CA GLU A 94 -8.47 17.62 -6.35
C GLU A 94 -9.18 18.22 -5.13
N LYS A 95 -10.38 17.71 -4.80
CA LYS A 95 -11.17 18.19 -3.66
C LYS A 95 -10.43 18.07 -2.34
N ILE A 96 -9.82 16.92 -2.07
CA ILE A 96 -9.08 16.69 -0.82
C ILE A 96 -7.87 17.62 -0.73
N THR A 97 -7.13 17.78 -1.83
CA THR A 97 -5.94 18.63 -1.89
C THR A 97 -6.28 20.11 -1.65
N ASN A 98 -7.37 20.58 -2.26
CA ASN A 98 -7.80 21.98 -2.16
C ASN A 98 -8.45 22.31 -0.81
N LEU A 99 -9.30 21.42 -0.31
CA LEU A 99 -10.09 21.68 0.90
C LEU A 99 -9.34 21.33 2.20
N ARG A 100 -8.30 20.48 2.12
CA ARG A 100 -7.49 20.02 3.27
C ARG A 100 -8.34 19.66 4.49
N PRO A 101 -9.30 18.73 4.37
CA PRO A 101 -10.20 18.39 5.45
C PRO A 101 -9.47 17.64 6.58
N ASP A 102 -10.07 17.64 7.78
CA ASP A 102 -9.57 16.83 8.90
C ASP A 102 -9.78 15.33 8.65
N ALA A 103 -10.86 15.00 7.95
CA ALA A 103 -11.23 13.66 7.51
C ALA A 103 -12.06 13.69 6.22
N VAL A 104 -11.95 12.60 5.46
CA VAL A 104 -12.77 12.35 4.28
C VAL A 104 -13.67 11.16 4.59
N LEU A 105 -14.97 11.39 4.56
CA LEU A 105 -15.98 10.37 4.75
C LEU A 105 -16.59 10.04 3.40
N VAL A 106 -16.67 8.75 3.11
CA VAL A 106 -17.33 8.26 1.91
C VAL A 106 -18.78 7.95 2.26
N ILE A 107 -19.70 8.47 1.46
CA ILE A 107 -21.12 8.17 1.55
C ILE A 107 -21.56 7.38 0.33
N ASP A 108 -22.43 6.40 0.49
CA ASP A 108 -22.99 5.66 -0.64
C ASP A 108 -23.99 6.53 -1.43
N THR A 109 -24.57 5.95 -2.48
CA THR A 109 -25.54 6.62 -3.34
C THR A 109 -26.81 7.05 -2.59
N ASP A 110 -27.16 6.35 -1.51
CA ASP A 110 -28.30 6.61 -0.63
C ASP A 110 -27.97 7.66 0.46
N GLY A 111 -26.74 8.18 0.47
CA GLY A 111 -26.27 9.16 1.44
C GLY A 111 -25.98 8.57 2.82
N VAL A 112 -25.88 7.25 2.93
CA VAL A 112 -25.47 6.54 4.14
C VAL A 112 -23.94 6.47 4.20
N PHE A 113 -23.40 6.46 5.41
CA PHE A 113 -21.96 6.39 5.63
C PHE A 113 -21.42 5.04 5.14
N ALA A 114 -20.58 5.07 4.10
CA ALA A 114 -19.97 3.91 3.49
C ALA A 114 -18.61 3.55 4.11
N GLY A 115 -17.79 4.56 4.43
CA GLY A 115 -16.46 4.36 4.98
C GLY A 115 -15.64 5.65 5.19
N TYR A 116 -14.39 5.47 5.61
CA TYR A 116 -13.41 6.55 5.85
C TYR A 116 -12.28 6.40 4.85
N LEU A 117 -11.96 7.48 4.14
CA LEU A 117 -10.79 7.54 3.26
C LEU A 117 -9.63 8.11 4.08
N SER A 118 -8.63 7.28 4.30
CA SER A 118 -7.51 7.53 5.17
C SER A 118 -6.40 8.35 4.51
N ALA A 119 -5.37 8.67 5.29
CA ALA A 119 -4.20 9.32 4.73
C ALA A 119 -3.36 8.37 3.86
N GLU A 120 -3.42 7.06 4.10
CA GLU A 120 -2.75 6.04 3.28
C GLU A 120 -3.52 5.83 1.98
N ASP A 121 -4.85 5.62 2.04
CA ASP A 121 -5.70 5.51 0.85
C ASP A 121 -5.50 6.71 -0.08
N PHE A 122 -5.43 7.92 0.49
CA PHE A 122 -5.18 9.13 -0.28
C PHE A 122 -3.79 9.15 -0.94
N ARG A 123 -2.75 8.66 -0.23
CA ARG A 123 -1.39 8.56 -0.79
C ARG A 123 -1.36 7.56 -1.93
N GLU A 124 -1.97 6.40 -1.75
CA GLU A 124 -2.06 5.35 -2.75
C GLU A 124 -2.83 5.82 -3.99
N MET A 125 -3.98 6.48 -3.80
CA MET A 125 -4.72 7.11 -4.88
C MET A 125 -3.85 8.09 -5.66
N LYS A 126 -3.11 8.94 -4.94
CA LYS A 126 -2.27 9.98 -5.53
C LYS A 126 -1.05 9.39 -6.24
N SER A 127 -0.40 8.37 -5.69
CA SER A 127 0.75 7.72 -6.33
C SER A 127 0.32 7.04 -7.62
N ARG A 128 -0.76 6.25 -7.59
CA ARG A 128 -1.31 5.58 -8.77
C ARG A 128 -1.77 6.57 -9.84
N PHE A 129 -2.27 7.75 -9.44
CA PHE A 129 -2.65 8.81 -10.36
C PHE A 129 -1.44 9.56 -10.95
N LEU A 130 -0.41 9.87 -10.15
CA LEU A 130 0.78 10.59 -10.58
C LEU A 130 1.78 9.74 -11.38
N VAL A 131 1.70 8.41 -11.31
CA VAL A 131 2.49 7.48 -12.16
C VAL A 131 2.15 7.63 -13.66
N SER A 132 1.17 8.48 -14.02
CA SER A 132 0.94 8.92 -15.41
C SER A 132 1.85 10.05 -15.89
N ASP A 133 2.72 10.62 -15.05
CA ASP A 133 3.66 11.68 -15.44
C ASP A 133 5.11 11.25 -15.14
N GLY A 134 5.87 11.03 -16.22
CA GLY A 134 7.16 10.35 -16.18
C GLY A 134 8.26 11.14 -15.49
N LEU A 135 9.00 10.46 -14.61
CA LEU A 135 10.40 10.72 -14.29
C LEU A 135 11.06 9.36 -13.99
N LYS A 136 11.93 8.92 -14.90
CA LYS A 136 12.81 7.77 -14.70
C LYS A 136 13.86 8.13 -13.66
N THR A 137 13.68 7.64 -12.45
CA THR A 137 14.76 7.49 -11.46
C THR A 137 15.16 6.03 -11.47
N ASP A 138 16.45 5.74 -11.38
CA ASP A 138 16.93 4.36 -11.23
C ASP A 138 16.23 3.70 -10.04
N PRO A 139 15.84 2.41 -10.14
CA PRO A 139 15.20 1.71 -9.05
C PRO A 139 16.16 1.68 -7.85
N PRO A 140 15.69 2.02 -6.64
CA PRO A 140 16.55 2.02 -5.47
C PRO A 140 17.04 0.59 -5.16
N GLU A 141 18.34 0.41 -4.93
CA GLU A 141 18.94 -0.91 -4.66
C GLU A 141 19.15 -1.20 -3.18
N THR A 142 19.37 -0.13 -2.39
CA THR A 142 19.70 -0.23 -0.97
C THR A 142 18.67 0.49 -0.10
N ILE A 143 18.75 0.27 1.23
CA ILE A 143 17.90 0.98 2.19
C ILE A 143 18.08 2.51 2.07
N GLU A 144 19.31 2.99 1.81
CA GLU A 144 19.61 4.42 1.70
C GLU A 144 18.86 5.10 0.55
N ASP A 145 18.76 4.41 -0.58
CA ASP A 145 18.17 4.95 -1.81
C ASP A 145 16.63 4.91 -1.76
N ALA A 146 16.07 3.93 -1.06
CA ALA A 146 14.64 3.62 -1.10
C ALA A 146 13.79 4.48 -0.16
N VAL A 147 14.27 4.79 1.06
CA VAL A 147 13.40 5.23 2.17
C VAL A 147 13.99 6.38 2.99
N LYS A 148 13.12 7.19 3.61
CA LYS A 148 13.53 8.35 4.41
C LYS A 148 13.60 8.02 5.89
N LEU A 149 14.77 7.59 6.35
CA LEU A 149 14.93 7.03 7.69
C LEU A 149 14.88 8.01 8.88
N ARG A 150 14.50 9.30 8.72
CA ARG A 150 14.67 10.35 9.75
C ARG A 150 13.44 11.22 10.03
N ASP A 151 12.34 10.97 9.36
CA ASP A 151 11.13 11.77 9.44
C ASP A 151 10.20 11.35 10.59
N GLU A 152 10.04 10.05 10.84
CA GLU A 152 8.96 9.50 11.69
C GLU A 152 9.26 9.32 13.19
N PHE A 153 10.48 9.64 13.65
CA PHE A 153 10.88 9.39 15.04
C PHE A 153 11.50 10.58 15.77
N ARG A 154 11.55 10.50 17.11
CA ARG A 154 12.35 11.40 17.96
C ARG A 154 13.12 10.63 19.03
N LEU A 155 14.31 11.12 19.40
CA LEU A 155 15.15 10.52 20.44
C LEU A 155 14.86 11.14 21.81
N VAL A 156 14.87 10.31 22.84
CA VAL A 156 14.85 10.74 24.25
C VAL A 156 15.79 9.90 25.10
N PRO A 157 16.32 10.42 26.22
CA PRO A 157 17.03 9.59 27.19
C PRO A 157 16.16 8.44 27.70
N VAL A 158 16.74 7.25 27.88
CA VAL A 158 16.04 6.03 28.36
C VAL A 158 15.35 6.19 29.73
N ASN A 159 15.75 7.17 30.54
CA ASN A 159 15.12 7.49 31.83
C ASN A 159 14.07 8.61 31.75
N SER A 160 13.64 8.99 30.54
CA SER A 160 12.56 9.96 30.32
C SER A 160 11.22 9.41 30.79
N THR A 161 10.32 10.31 31.13
CA THR A 161 8.95 10.02 31.57
C THR A 161 8.00 9.93 30.38
N LEU A 162 6.87 9.23 30.53
CA LEU A 162 5.92 9.04 29.42
C LEU A 162 5.18 10.32 29.02
N ASP A 163 5.05 11.32 29.90
CA ASP A 163 4.53 12.66 29.55
C ASP A 163 5.42 13.33 28.48
N LYS A 164 6.74 13.26 28.63
CA LYS A 164 7.70 13.79 27.64
C LYS A 164 7.62 13.05 26.32
N VAL A 165 7.49 11.73 26.36
CA VAL A 165 7.30 10.89 25.17
C VAL A 165 6.01 11.31 24.44
N SER A 166 4.92 11.42 25.20
CA SER A 166 3.60 11.78 24.67
C SER A 166 3.63 13.16 24.03
N LEU A 167 4.37 14.12 24.59
CA LEU A 167 4.57 15.45 24.03
C LEU A 167 5.14 15.41 22.62
N LEU A 168 6.12 14.53 22.37
CA LEU A 168 6.78 14.37 21.07
C LEU A 168 5.84 13.72 20.05
N LEU A 169 5.12 12.67 20.45
CA LEU A 169 4.17 11.92 19.63
C LEU A 169 2.92 12.72 19.23
N ARG A 170 2.69 13.92 19.80
CA ARG A 170 1.64 14.83 19.32
C ARG A 170 1.93 15.39 17.92
N ARG A 171 3.19 15.39 17.50
CA ARG A 171 3.55 15.89 16.16
C ARG A 171 3.05 14.87 15.14
N PRO A 172 2.25 15.27 14.13
CA PRO A 172 1.72 14.32 13.14
C PRO A 172 2.79 13.49 12.43
N SER A 173 3.97 14.08 12.21
CA SER A 173 5.11 13.41 11.60
C SER A 173 5.89 12.50 12.54
N VAL A 174 5.47 12.29 13.80
CA VAL A 174 6.24 11.50 14.78
C VAL A 174 5.37 10.35 15.27
N GLN A 175 5.64 9.15 14.76
CA GLN A 175 4.94 7.92 15.12
C GLN A 175 5.69 7.12 16.18
N PHE A 176 7.01 7.35 16.30
CA PHE A 176 7.88 6.60 17.20
C PHE A 176 8.75 7.53 18.06
N VAL A 177 9.04 7.08 19.27
CA VAL A 177 10.07 7.67 20.13
C VAL A 177 11.10 6.60 20.46
N LEU A 178 12.37 6.91 20.17
CA LEU A 178 13.50 6.01 20.41
C LEU A 178 14.16 6.36 21.74
N ALA A 179 14.31 5.37 22.60
CA ALA A 179 14.97 5.46 23.89
C ALA A 179 16.49 5.30 23.72
N GLN A 180 17.23 6.34 24.06
CA GLN A 180 18.68 6.37 23.93
C GLN A 180 19.36 6.25 25.29
N ASP A 181 20.29 5.30 25.39
CA ASP A 181 21.26 5.16 26.46
C ASP A 181 22.59 5.80 26.04
N LYS A 182 23.27 6.48 26.99
CA LYS A 182 24.51 7.20 26.71
C LYS A 182 25.65 6.30 26.22
N LYS A 183 25.69 5.03 26.64
CA LYS A 183 26.76 4.09 26.30
C LYS A 183 26.34 3.12 25.20
N LYS A 184 25.08 2.68 25.21
CA LYS A 184 24.57 1.62 24.32
C LYS A 184 23.88 2.14 23.06
N GLY A 185 23.75 3.45 22.89
CA GLY A 185 23.01 4.03 21.77
C GLY A 185 21.51 3.84 21.94
N VAL A 186 20.78 3.59 20.85
CA VAL A 186 19.33 3.33 20.92
C VAL A 186 19.09 1.93 21.48
N VAL A 187 18.30 1.85 22.55
CA VAL A 187 18.06 0.62 23.33
C VAL A 187 16.58 0.23 23.42
N GLY A 188 15.68 1.07 22.91
CA GLY A 188 14.29 0.69 22.79
C GLY A 188 13.47 1.66 21.97
N ILE A 189 12.26 1.25 21.61
CA ILE A 189 11.29 2.07 20.89
C ILE A 189 9.97 2.12 21.65
N ILE A 190 9.24 3.21 21.49
CA ILE A 190 7.86 3.31 21.93
C ILE A 190 7.02 3.96 20.83
N SER A 191 5.94 3.30 20.41
CA SER A 191 5.01 3.83 19.41
C SER A 191 3.86 4.61 20.05
N VAL A 192 3.11 5.33 19.22
CA VAL A 192 1.81 5.92 19.59
C VAL A 192 0.89 4.89 20.23
N GLN A 193 0.72 3.71 19.62
CA GLN A 193 -0.20 2.67 20.08
C GLN A 193 0.17 2.14 21.47
N GLN A 194 1.46 2.02 21.78
CA GLN A 194 1.90 1.61 23.11
C GLN A 194 1.53 2.65 24.17
N ILE A 195 1.73 3.95 23.88
CA ILE A 195 1.31 5.03 24.77
C ILE A 195 -0.20 5.01 24.98
N LEU A 196 -0.99 4.84 23.92
CA LEU A 196 -2.44 4.74 24.02
C LEU A 196 -2.89 3.55 24.89
N LYS A 197 -2.23 2.40 24.78
CA LYS A 197 -2.47 1.22 25.63
C LYS A 197 -2.11 1.47 27.10
N ILE A 198 -1.08 2.26 27.37
CA ILE A 198 -0.71 2.64 28.74
C ILE A 198 -1.76 3.57 29.34
N PHE A 199 -2.24 4.53 28.55
CA PHE A 199 -3.25 5.51 28.97
C PHE A 199 -4.61 4.89 29.22
N SER A 200 -5.01 3.90 28.41
CA SER A 200 -6.24 3.15 28.67
C SER A 200 -6.22 2.39 30.00
N ASN A 201 -5.03 2.15 30.57
CA ASN A 201 -4.81 1.36 31.79
C ASN A 201 -4.58 2.22 33.06
N LYS A 202 -4.96 3.50 33.07
CA LYS A 202 -4.91 4.38 34.26
C LYS A 202 -3.51 4.65 34.85
N LYS A 203 -2.43 4.40 34.11
CA LYS A 203 -1.07 4.72 34.59
C LYS A 203 -0.79 6.22 34.46
N ASN A 204 -0.16 6.81 35.48
CA ASN A 204 0.20 8.23 35.47
C ASN A 204 1.44 8.47 34.57
N PRO A 205 1.31 9.19 33.44
CA PRO A 205 2.40 9.35 32.48
C PRO A 205 3.62 10.12 33.03
N GLU A 206 3.42 10.99 34.02
CA GLU A 206 4.49 11.81 34.62
C GLU A 206 5.41 10.99 35.52
N LYS A 207 4.90 9.89 36.08
CA LYS A 207 5.65 9.02 37.00
C LYS A 207 6.30 7.83 36.29
N GLU A 208 5.65 7.35 35.23
CA GLU A 208 6.11 6.20 34.46
C GLU A 208 7.32 6.55 33.58
N LYS A 209 8.32 5.66 33.56
CA LYS A 209 9.54 5.82 32.76
C LYS A 209 9.45 5.03 31.45
N ILE A 210 9.98 5.59 30.37
CA ILE A 210 9.98 4.94 29.04
C ILE A 210 10.63 3.55 29.08
N LYS A 211 11.72 3.37 29.83
CA LYS A 211 12.39 2.06 29.97
C LYS A 211 11.52 0.90 30.44
N THR A 212 10.43 1.19 31.15
CA THR A 212 9.53 0.17 31.68
C THR A 212 8.51 -0.31 30.64
N HIS A 213 8.33 0.45 29.55
CA HIS A 213 7.28 0.21 28.55
C HIS A 213 7.80 0.10 27.12
N MET A 214 9.07 0.46 26.88
CA MET A 214 9.68 0.37 25.56
C MET A 214 9.83 -1.08 25.12
N LYS A 215 9.68 -1.30 23.81
CA LYS A 215 10.14 -2.50 23.13
C LYS A 215 11.65 -2.47 22.99
N SER A 216 12.31 -3.62 23.00
CA SER A 216 13.78 -3.69 23.10
C SER A 216 14.45 -4.70 22.17
N ASP A 217 13.70 -5.54 21.47
CA ASP A 217 14.29 -6.39 20.42
C ASP A 217 14.49 -5.59 19.13
N LEU A 218 15.67 -4.98 19.01
CA LEU A 218 16.00 -4.09 17.89
C LEU A 218 16.99 -4.76 16.95
N LEU A 219 16.58 -4.89 15.68
CA LEU A 219 17.46 -5.26 14.58
C LEU A 219 18.28 -4.04 14.14
N ARG A 220 19.52 -4.25 13.72
CA ARG A 220 20.39 -3.22 13.14
C ARG A 220 20.79 -3.64 11.73
N LEU A 221 20.47 -2.81 10.74
CA LEU A 221 20.87 -2.98 9.34
C LEU A 221 21.75 -1.81 8.91
N ARG A 222 22.66 -2.03 7.96
CA ARG A 222 23.47 -0.93 7.40
C ARG A 222 22.70 -0.21 6.30
N LEU A 223 23.04 1.06 6.06
CA LEU A 223 22.51 1.85 4.94
C LEU A 223 22.64 1.15 3.59
N ASP A 224 23.80 0.55 3.35
CA ASP A 224 24.15 -0.18 2.13
C ASP A 224 23.68 -1.64 2.14
N THR A 225 22.71 -1.99 3.00
CA THR A 225 22.09 -3.32 2.94
C THR A 225 21.18 -3.38 1.71
N PRO A 226 21.33 -4.37 0.82
CA PRO A 226 20.43 -4.55 -0.31
C PRO A 226 18.99 -4.77 0.15
N ILE A 227 18.02 -4.21 -0.58
CA ILE A 227 16.59 -4.25 -0.21
C ILE A 227 16.10 -5.68 0.00
N ILE A 228 16.39 -6.58 -0.94
CA ILE A 228 16.01 -8.00 -0.86
C ILE A 228 16.50 -8.59 0.46
N LYS A 229 17.78 -8.35 0.79
CA LYS A 229 18.36 -8.89 2.02
C LYS A 229 17.76 -8.27 3.27
N ALA A 230 17.46 -6.98 3.23
CA ALA A 230 16.80 -6.29 4.34
C ALA A 230 15.42 -6.91 4.61
N VAL A 231 14.61 -7.13 3.57
CA VAL A 231 13.27 -7.70 3.70
C VAL A 231 13.32 -9.14 4.22
N GLU A 232 14.19 -9.97 3.68
CA GLU A 232 14.41 -11.34 4.17
C GLU A 232 14.69 -11.39 5.67
N VAL A 233 15.69 -10.61 6.12
CA VAL A 233 16.14 -10.63 7.52
C VAL A 233 15.08 -10.07 8.46
N ILE A 234 14.35 -9.02 8.04
CA ILE A 234 13.25 -8.47 8.83
C ILE A 234 12.12 -9.49 8.97
N ARG A 235 11.76 -10.16 7.87
CA ARG A 235 10.70 -11.18 7.84
C ARG A 235 11.07 -12.41 8.69
N GLU A 236 12.31 -12.88 8.61
CA GLU A 236 12.78 -14.04 9.38
C GLU A 236 12.86 -13.73 10.89
N ARG A 237 13.32 -12.53 11.25
CA ARG A 237 13.61 -12.18 12.65
C ARG A 237 12.41 -11.56 13.39
N GLU A 238 11.42 -11.05 12.66
CA GLU A 238 10.25 -10.32 13.19
C GLU A 238 10.59 -9.31 14.32
N PRO A 239 11.58 -8.41 14.11
CA PRO A 239 12.07 -7.56 15.19
C PRO A 239 11.01 -6.54 15.62
N GLU A 240 11.11 -6.09 16.87
CA GLU A 240 10.22 -5.06 17.40
C GLU A 240 10.51 -3.64 16.85
N GLY A 241 11.68 -3.45 16.26
CA GLY A 241 12.07 -2.22 15.55
C GLY A 241 13.36 -2.42 14.78
N VAL A 242 13.52 -1.68 13.68
CA VAL A 242 14.69 -1.76 12.81
C VAL A 242 15.44 -0.43 12.85
N LEU A 243 16.66 -0.46 13.36
CA LEU A 243 17.57 0.69 13.36
C LEU A 243 18.49 0.56 12.16
N VAL A 244 18.72 1.67 11.48
CA VAL A 244 19.70 1.75 10.39
C VAL A 244 20.96 2.43 10.90
N ILE A 245 22.12 1.83 10.61
CA ILE A 245 23.45 2.31 10.99
C ILE A 245 24.26 2.68 9.74
N ASP A 246 25.17 3.63 9.88
CA ASP A 246 26.13 3.98 8.84
C ASP A 246 27.28 2.96 8.75
N LYS A 247 28.22 3.20 7.83
CA LYS A 247 29.39 2.33 7.58
C LYS A 247 30.31 2.24 8.80
N GLU A 248 30.29 3.25 9.65
CA GLU A 248 31.04 3.33 10.91
C GLU A 248 30.30 2.66 12.09
N GLY A 249 29.10 2.12 11.86
CA GLY A 249 28.28 1.44 12.86
C GLY A 249 27.53 2.38 13.80
N LYS A 250 27.46 3.67 13.47
CA LYS A 250 26.72 4.67 14.24
C LYS A 250 25.28 4.75 13.77
N PHE A 251 24.38 5.04 14.71
CA PHE A 251 22.96 5.21 14.43
C PHE A 251 22.71 6.30 13.39
N HIS A 252 22.09 5.91 12.27
CA HIS A 252 21.74 6.79 11.17
C HIS A 252 20.25 7.15 11.15
N GLY A 253 19.37 6.16 11.39
CA GLY A 253 17.93 6.34 11.29
C GLY A 253 17.11 5.12 11.74
N PHE A 254 15.80 5.20 11.56
CA PHE A 254 14.83 4.15 11.90
C PHE A 254 14.05 3.79 10.64
N LEU A 255 13.96 2.49 10.36
CA LEU A 255 13.16 1.95 9.26
C LEU A 255 11.81 1.58 9.85
N SER A 256 10.80 2.36 9.50
CA SER A 256 9.44 2.25 10.02
C SER A 256 8.64 1.15 9.33
N PRO A 257 7.45 0.79 9.85
CA PRO A 257 6.56 -0.13 9.15
C PRO A 257 6.13 0.36 7.76
N ASP A 258 6.01 1.69 7.57
CA ASP A 258 5.72 2.28 6.26
C ASP A 258 6.92 2.13 5.32
N ASP A 259 8.13 2.42 5.80
CA ASP A 259 9.37 2.18 5.04
C ASP A 259 9.50 0.71 4.64
N TYR A 260 9.21 -0.22 5.55
CA TYR A 260 9.26 -1.66 5.26
C TYR A 260 8.25 -2.08 4.18
N ARG A 261 7.02 -1.54 4.22
CA ARG A 261 6.03 -1.77 3.15
C ARG A 261 6.54 -1.23 1.81
N GLN A 262 7.16 -0.06 1.82
CA GLN A 262 7.78 0.50 0.62
C GLN A 262 8.89 -0.42 0.09
N LEU A 263 9.75 -0.96 0.96
CA LEU A 263 10.77 -1.94 0.56
C LEU A 263 10.16 -3.22 -0.04
N ILE A 264 9.07 -3.74 0.54
CA ILE A 264 8.37 -4.90 -0.03
C ILE A 264 7.83 -4.60 -1.43
N SER A 265 7.26 -3.40 -1.63
CA SER A 265 6.72 -3.00 -2.95
C SER A 265 7.79 -2.88 -4.04
N LEU A 266 9.07 -2.83 -3.64
CA LEU A 266 10.22 -2.78 -4.53
C LEU A 266 10.86 -4.16 -4.75
N MET A 267 10.39 -5.22 -4.06
CA MET A 267 10.92 -6.56 -4.32
C MET A 267 10.46 -7.08 -5.68
N PRO A 268 11.34 -7.82 -6.40
CA PRO A 268 10.89 -8.56 -7.57
C PRO A 268 9.78 -9.53 -7.16
N VAL A 269 8.73 -9.59 -7.96
CA VAL A 269 7.67 -10.59 -7.78
C VAL A 269 8.26 -11.91 -8.27
N GLU A 270 8.64 -12.81 -7.35
CA GLU A 270 9.02 -14.16 -7.71
C GLU A 270 7.80 -14.88 -8.30
N ILE A 271 7.84 -15.14 -9.60
CA ILE A 271 6.84 -15.93 -10.30
C ILE A 271 7.51 -17.25 -10.65
N GLU A 272 7.01 -18.36 -10.08
CA GLU A 272 7.48 -19.68 -10.47
C GLU A 272 7.02 -19.99 -11.89
N HIS A 273 7.99 -20.14 -12.81
CA HIS A 273 7.68 -20.55 -14.17
C HIS A 273 8.85 -21.33 -14.80
N ASP A 274 8.55 -22.21 -15.76
CA ASP A 274 9.51 -23.16 -16.36
C ASP A 274 10.12 -22.66 -17.69
N GLY A 275 9.97 -21.36 -17.95
CA GLY A 275 10.34 -20.72 -19.23
C GLY A 275 9.44 -21.09 -20.41
N THR A 276 8.36 -21.85 -20.18
CA THR A 276 7.35 -22.16 -21.20
C THR A 276 6.04 -21.49 -20.85
N PHE A 277 5.27 -21.09 -21.86
CA PHE A 277 3.95 -20.48 -21.65
C PHE A 277 2.93 -21.43 -20.98
N ALA A 278 3.27 -22.70 -20.74
CA ALA A 278 2.45 -23.63 -19.96
C ALA A 278 2.30 -23.20 -18.49
N SER A 279 3.29 -22.51 -17.93
CA SER A 279 3.22 -21.97 -16.55
C SER A 279 2.54 -20.59 -16.48
N LEU A 280 2.27 -19.94 -17.63
CA LEU A 280 1.53 -18.67 -17.67
C LEU A 280 0.04 -18.86 -17.35
N GLU A 281 -0.59 -19.92 -17.83
CA GLU A 281 -2.02 -20.19 -17.56
C GLU A 281 -2.35 -20.26 -16.06
N PRO A 282 -1.70 -21.12 -15.25
CA PRO A 282 -1.99 -21.18 -13.82
C PRO A 282 -1.69 -19.84 -13.10
N TYR A 283 -0.65 -19.12 -13.52
CA TYR A 283 -0.35 -17.79 -12.99
C TYR A 283 -1.47 -16.77 -13.31
N LEU A 284 -1.97 -16.74 -14.55
CA LEU A 284 -3.07 -15.86 -14.94
C LEU A 284 -4.37 -16.23 -14.24
N LYS A 285 -4.67 -17.53 -14.05
CA LYS A 285 -5.85 -17.99 -13.29
C LYS A 285 -5.87 -17.43 -11.87
N ASP A 286 -4.71 -17.45 -11.22
CA ASP A 286 -4.51 -16.87 -9.88
C ASP A 286 -4.68 -15.35 -9.89
N LYS A 287 -3.94 -14.64 -10.76
CA LYS A 287 -3.92 -13.16 -10.73
C LYS A 287 -5.17 -12.50 -11.27
N VAL A 288 -5.78 -13.03 -12.33
CA VAL A 288 -7.10 -12.57 -12.82
C VAL A 288 -8.19 -12.82 -11.78
N GLY A 289 -8.05 -13.92 -11.01
CA GLY A 289 -8.91 -14.27 -9.88
C GLY A 289 -8.63 -13.52 -8.59
N GLN A 290 -7.64 -12.61 -8.56
CA GLN A 290 -7.21 -11.95 -7.31
C GLN A 290 -6.97 -12.97 -6.18
N GLU A 291 -6.30 -14.08 -6.50
CA GLU A 291 -5.97 -15.18 -5.58
C GLU A 291 -7.20 -15.97 -5.07
N ASN A 292 -8.35 -15.85 -5.75
CA ASN A 292 -9.55 -16.65 -5.49
C ASN A 292 -9.70 -17.82 -6.48
N GLU A 293 -10.02 -19.00 -5.97
CA GLU A 293 -10.26 -20.23 -6.75
C GLU A 293 -11.64 -20.27 -7.46
N GLY A 294 -12.48 -19.24 -7.30
CA GLY A 294 -13.81 -19.19 -7.91
C GLY A 294 -14.03 -17.92 -8.74
N PRO A 295 -15.14 -17.84 -9.51
CA PRO A 295 -15.44 -16.67 -10.32
C PRO A 295 -15.40 -15.39 -9.49
N VAL A 296 -14.76 -14.36 -10.05
CA VAL A 296 -14.63 -13.04 -9.41
C VAL A 296 -15.44 -12.00 -10.15
N VAL A 297 -15.87 -10.96 -9.44
CA VAL A 297 -16.55 -9.83 -10.07
C VAL A 297 -15.55 -8.71 -10.29
N TRP A 298 -15.30 -8.40 -11.55
CA TRP A 298 -14.58 -7.21 -11.96
C TRP A 298 -15.53 -6.02 -12.00
N ASN A 299 -15.05 -4.87 -11.59
CA ASN A 299 -15.80 -3.62 -11.56
C ASN A 299 -15.05 -2.55 -12.34
N TYR A 300 -15.72 -1.90 -13.28
CA TYR A 300 -15.13 -0.81 -14.06
C TYR A 300 -16.19 0.20 -14.48
N MET A 301 -15.99 1.47 -14.10
CA MET A 301 -16.90 2.58 -14.41
C MET A 301 -18.38 2.31 -14.03
N GLY A 302 -18.60 1.56 -12.94
CA GLY A 302 -19.94 1.16 -12.48
C GLY A 302 -20.57 0.01 -13.25
N SER A 303 -19.85 -0.60 -14.19
CA SER A 303 -20.20 -1.86 -14.84
C SER A 303 -19.61 -3.03 -14.05
N GLU A 304 -20.38 -4.09 -13.87
CA GLU A 304 -19.95 -5.34 -13.21
C GLU A 304 -19.79 -6.44 -14.24
N LEU A 305 -18.71 -7.21 -14.14
CA LEU A 305 -18.45 -8.34 -15.02
C LEU A 305 -17.95 -9.53 -14.19
N VAL A 306 -18.70 -10.63 -14.22
CA VAL A 306 -18.24 -11.90 -13.65
C VAL A 306 -17.16 -12.46 -14.56
N VAL A 307 -16.00 -12.78 -14.00
CA VAL A 307 -14.87 -13.39 -14.69
C VAL A 307 -14.68 -14.79 -14.12
N ASN A 308 -14.89 -15.81 -14.95
CA ASN A 308 -14.66 -17.20 -14.59
C ASN A 308 -13.18 -17.54 -14.81
N ASN A 309 -12.34 -17.05 -13.90
CA ASN A 309 -10.89 -17.17 -13.97
C ASN A 309 -10.41 -18.62 -14.10
N GLN A 310 -11.06 -19.59 -13.45
CA GLN A 310 -10.64 -21.00 -13.51
C GLN A 310 -10.81 -21.64 -14.90
N ASP A 311 -11.71 -21.09 -15.72
CA ASP A 311 -11.97 -21.56 -17.08
C ASP A 311 -11.17 -20.76 -18.13
N LEU A 312 -10.23 -19.91 -17.70
CA LEU A 312 -9.30 -19.20 -18.57
C LEU A 312 -8.41 -20.21 -19.31
N GLU A 313 -8.24 -20.00 -20.62
CA GLU A 313 -7.37 -20.81 -21.48
C GLU A 313 -6.26 -19.95 -22.08
N VAL A 314 -5.02 -20.42 -22.03
CA VAL A 314 -3.89 -19.80 -22.74
C VAL A 314 -3.42 -20.73 -23.85
N LYS A 315 -3.35 -20.21 -25.08
CA LYS A 315 -2.87 -20.94 -26.25
C LYS A 315 -1.80 -20.13 -26.96
N LEU A 316 -0.68 -20.79 -27.24
CA LEU A 316 0.39 -20.21 -28.04
C LEU A 316 0.35 -20.83 -29.44
N ASN A 317 0.09 -20.01 -30.46
CA ASN A 317 0.07 -20.41 -31.85
C ASN A 317 1.15 -19.65 -32.60
N ASP A 318 2.25 -20.32 -32.94
CA ASP A 318 3.45 -19.72 -33.53
C ASP A 318 3.98 -18.53 -32.69
N ARG A 319 3.65 -17.29 -33.07
CA ARG A 319 4.03 -16.03 -32.39
C ARG A 319 2.88 -15.37 -31.62
N GLU A 320 1.66 -15.91 -31.74
CA GLU A 320 0.46 -15.32 -31.17
C GLU A 320 0.08 -15.99 -29.86
N LEU A 321 0.11 -15.21 -28.78
CA LEU A 321 -0.44 -15.58 -27.49
C LEU A 321 -1.93 -15.26 -27.47
N ASN A 322 -2.74 -16.30 -27.43
CA ASN A 322 -4.20 -16.23 -27.38
C ASN A 322 -4.67 -16.55 -25.95
N ILE A 323 -5.42 -15.63 -25.34
CA ILE A 323 -5.95 -15.79 -23.99
C ILE A 323 -7.47 -15.67 -24.09
N SER A 324 -8.17 -16.76 -23.75
CA SER A 324 -9.64 -16.86 -23.78
C SER A 324 -10.16 -16.83 -22.35
N ILE A 325 -10.94 -15.82 -21.99
CA ILE A 325 -11.48 -15.64 -20.63
C ILE A 325 -13.01 -15.72 -20.69
N PRO A 326 -13.65 -16.71 -20.04
CA PRO A 326 -15.10 -16.74 -19.96
C PRO A 326 -15.60 -15.70 -18.97
N VAL A 327 -16.51 -14.85 -19.42
CA VAL A 327 -17.08 -13.76 -18.63
C VAL A 327 -18.60 -13.79 -18.69
N ALA A 328 -19.27 -13.11 -17.75
CA ALA A 328 -20.70 -12.93 -17.80
C ALA A 328 -21.16 -11.61 -17.17
N CYS A 329 -22.15 -10.98 -17.79
CA CYS A 329 -22.95 -9.93 -17.16
C CYS A 329 -24.45 -10.20 -17.35
N ASP A 330 -25.29 -9.40 -16.70
CA ASP A 330 -26.75 -9.48 -16.77
C ASP A 330 -27.30 -9.27 -18.19
N GLN A 331 -26.58 -8.52 -19.03
CA GLN A 331 -26.99 -8.18 -20.39
C GLN A 331 -26.54 -9.20 -21.46
N THR A 332 -25.38 -9.84 -21.27
CA THR A 332 -24.77 -10.72 -22.30
C THR A 332 -24.86 -12.20 -21.97
N GLY A 333 -25.15 -12.56 -20.71
CA GLY A 333 -25.00 -13.93 -20.25
C GLY A 333 -23.54 -14.37 -20.29
N SER A 334 -23.26 -15.66 -20.43
CA SER A 334 -21.87 -16.14 -20.50
C SER A 334 -21.34 -16.03 -21.92
N VAL A 335 -20.27 -15.26 -22.09
CA VAL A 335 -19.54 -15.08 -23.35
C VAL A 335 -18.04 -15.25 -23.12
N LYS A 336 -17.27 -15.42 -24.19
CA LYS A 336 -15.80 -15.43 -24.11
C LYS A 336 -15.25 -14.07 -24.51
N VAL A 337 -14.16 -13.67 -23.85
CA VAL A 337 -13.30 -12.56 -24.25
C VAL A 337 -11.99 -13.17 -24.73
N ASP A 338 -11.71 -13.04 -26.02
CA ASP A 338 -10.47 -13.51 -26.61
C ASP A 338 -9.52 -12.32 -26.83
N LEU A 339 -8.33 -12.43 -26.24
CA LEU A 339 -7.21 -11.52 -26.43
C LEU A 339 -6.12 -12.19 -27.27
N THR A 340 -5.56 -11.45 -28.21
CA THR A 340 -4.42 -11.91 -29.02
C THR A 340 -3.29 -10.91 -28.92
N PHE A 341 -2.11 -11.38 -28.52
CA PHE A 341 -0.87 -10.62 -28.46
C PHE A 341 0.15 -11.23 -29.44
N ASP A 342 0.69 -10.43 -30.35
CA ASP A 342 1.85 -10.84 -31.15
C ASP A 342 3.11 -10.62 -30.31
N LEU A 343 3.78 -11.72 -29.93
CA LEU A 343 4.97 -11.70 -29.09
C LEU A 343 6.27 -11.57 -29.90
N GLY A 344 6.20 -11.42 -31.23
CA GLY A 344 7.37 -11.27 -32.09
C GLY A 344 8.11 -12.58 -32.39
N ASP A 345 9.23 -12.47 -33.09
CA ASP A 345 10.10 -13.57 -33.52
C ASP A 345 11.56 -13.34 -33.14
N ASN A 346 12.39 -14.38 -33.28
CA ASN A 346 13.81 -14.34 -32.91
C ASN A 346 14.65 -13.31 -33.69
N GLU A 347 14.09 -12.67 -34.73
CA GLU A 347 14.76 -11.64 -35.52
C GLU A 347 14.39 -10.22 -35.04
N ASN A 348 13.31 -10.06 -34.26
CA ASN A 348 12.82 -8.78 -33.74
C ASN A 348 12.40 -8.87 -32.27
N LEU A 349 13.38 -8.96 -31.37
CA LEU A 349 13.16 -8.85 -29.92
C LEU A 349 12.77 -7.40 -29.59
N ASN A 350 11.50 -7.15 -29.28
CA ASN A 350 11.06 -5.86 -28.79
C ASN A 350 10.10 -6.04 -27.60
N ARG A 351 9.99 -5.02 -26.76
CA ARG A 351 9.04 -5.01 -25.63
C ARG A 351 7.63 -4.56 -26.05
N ILE A 352 7.46 -4.19 -27.32
CA ILE A 352 6.21 -3.69 -27.90
C ILE A 352 5.54 -4.88 -28.58
N SER A 353 4.91 -5.74 -27.78
CA SER A 353 3.91 -6.63 -28.37
C SER A 353 2.78 -5.77 -28.93
N VAL A 354 2.35 -6.07 -30.15
CA VAL A 354 1.13 -5.47 -30.68
C VAL A 354 -0.01 -6.31 -30.13
N ALA A 355 -0.55 -5.89 -28.98
CA ALA A 355 -1.88 -6.33 -28.59
C ALA A 355 -2.84 -5.94 -29.70
N ASN A 356 -3.67 -6.86 -30.18
CA ASN A 356 -4.80 -6.46 -31.02
C ASN A 356 -5.62 -5.46 -30.19
N PRO A 357 -5.77 -4.20 -30.61
CA PRO A 357 -6.35 -3.14 -29.78
C PRO A 357 -7.84 -3.37 -29.46
N ILE A 358 -8.39 -4.46 -30.00
CA ILE A 358 -9.78 -4.86 -29.90
C ILE A 358 -9.82 -6.31 -29.41
N ILE A 359 -10.47 -6.54 -28.27
CA ILE A 359 -10.83 -7.90 -27.84
C ILE A 359 -11.92 -8.47 -28.76
N GLN A 360 -11.91 -9.77 -28.99
CA GLN A 360 -13.03 -10.44 -29.66
C GLN A 360 -14.01 -10.90 -28.59
N SER A 361 -15.18 -10.27 -28.55
CA SER A 361 -16.25 -10.59 -27.60
C SER A 361 -17.58 -9.98 -28.07
N ASP A 362 -18.61 -10.02 -27.22
CA ASP A 362 -19.85 -9.29 -27.43
C ASP A 362 -19.59 -7.77 -27.51
N GLU A 363 -20.35 -7.06 -28.37
CA GLU A 363 -20.16 -5.64 -28.68
C GLU A 363 -20.24 -4.74 -27.43
N LEU A 364 -21.08 -5.12 -26.46
CA LEU A 364 -21.19 -4.44 -25.18
C LEU A 364 -19.90 -4.58 -24.35
N ILE A 365 -19.40 -5.81 -24.22
CA ILE A 365 -18.15 -6.11 -23.49
C ILE A 365 -16.97 -5.42 -24.17
N GLN A 366 -16.90 -5.48 -25.50
CA GLN A 366 -15.88 -4.81 -26.29
C GLN A 366 -15.88 -3.30 -26.03
N SER A 367 -17.04 -2.64 -26.08
CA SER A 367 -17.11 -1.18 -25.92
C SER A 367 -16.68 -0.67 -24.53
N GLN A 368 -16.95 -1.44 -23.47
CA GLN A 368 -16.73 -1.00 -22.09
C GLN A 368 -15.44 -1.56 -21.47
N TRP A 369 -15.05 -2.78 -21.84
CA TRP A 369 -14.03 -3.55 -21.11
C TRP A 369 -12.76 -3.83 -21.92
N SER A 370 -12.71 -3.54 -23.23
CA SER A 370 -11.53 -3.84 -24.08
C SER A 370 -10.22 -3.34 -23.47
N LYS A 371 -10.17 -2.06 -23.10
CA LYS A 371 -8.96 -1.44 -22.56
C LYS A 371 -8.54 -2.10 -21.24
N VAL A 372 -9.50 -2.37 -20.35
CA VAL A 372 -9.25 -2.98 -19.04
C VAL A 372 -8.68 -4.38 -19.19
N PHE A 373 -9.27 -5.20 -20.06
CA PHE A 373 -8.77 -6.54 -20.33
C PHE A 373 -7.37 -6.52 -20.93
N ILE A 374 -7.15 -5.71 -21.98
CA ILE A 374 -5.85 -5.63 -22.64
C ILE A 374 -4.76 -5.19 -21.64
N GLU A 375 -4.97 -4.10 -20.91
CA GLU A 375 -3.97 -3.58 -19.97
C GLU A 375 -3.71 -4.54 -18.81
N THR A 376 -4.77 -5.09 -18.19
CA THR A 376 -4.63 -5.95 -17.02
C THR A 376 -3.93 -7.26 -17.38
N ILE A 377 -4.38 -7.92 -18.44
CA ILE A 377 -3.79 -9.20 -18.86
C ILE A 377 -2.36 -8.99 -19.35
N TRP A 378 -2.12 -7.94 -20.15
CA TRP A 378 -0.78 -7.68 -20.66
C TRP A 378 0.23 -7.37 -19.56
N ASN A 379 -0.15 -6.61 -18.53
CA ASN A 379 0.72 -6.35 -17.39
C ASN A 379 1.13 -7.62 -16.65
N HIS A 380 0.20 -8.58 -16.49
CA HIS A 380 0.52 -9.87 -15.89
C HIS A 380 1.41 -10.73 -16.79
N VAL A 381 1.16 -10.73 -18.10
CA VAL A 381 2.05 -11.41 -19.06
C VAL A 381 3.46 -10.82 -19.00
N LEU A 382 3.61 -9.50 -18.96
CA LEU A 382 4.91 -8.84 -18.81
C LEU A 382 5.59 -9.19 -17.50
N ALA A 383 4.87 -9.19 -16.38
CA ALA A 383 5.44 -9.58 -15.10
C ALA A 383 5.99 -11.02 -15.13
N TRP A 384 5.24 -11.94 -15.75
CA TRP A 384 5.65 -13.33 -15.96
C TRP A 384 6.85 -13.47 -16.92
N ILE A 385 6.96 -12.60 -17.93
CA ILE A 385 8.13 -12.56 -18.81
C ILE A 385 9.35 -12.02 -18.05
N ASP A 386 9.19 -10.93 -17.31
CA ASP A 386 10.30 -10.28 -16.60
C ASP A 386 10.85 -11.18 -15.47
N SER A 387 10.02 -12.01 -14.84
CA SER A 387 10.50 -13.01 -13.87
C SER A 387 11.43 -14.07 -14.46
N SER A 388 11.53 -14.16 -15.79
CA SER A 388 12.45 -15.06 -16.49
C SER A 388 13.87 -14.52 -16.62
N THR A 389 14.08 -13.26 -16.25
CA THR A 389 15.37 -12.56 -16.37
C THR A 389 16.14 -12.57 -15.05
N PRO A 390 17.48 -12.61 -15.07
CA PRO A 390 18.29 -12.56 -13.85
C PRO A 390 18.04 -11.31 -13.00
N ASP A 391 18.22 -11.43 -11.67
CA ASP A 391 18.08 -10.32 -10.73
C ASP A 391 18.88 -9.08 -11.18
N GLY A 392 18.22 -7.92 -11.21
CA GLY A 392 18.83 -6.66 -11.64
C GLY A 392 18.82 -6.40 -13.15
N THR A 393 18.16 -7.25 -13.93
CA THR A 393 17.93 -7.06 -15.37
C THR A 393 16.42 -7.01 -15.68
N PHE A 394 16.07 -6.65 -16.91
CA PHE A 394 14.70 -6.80 -17.43
C PHE A 394 14.76 -7.28 -18.88
N ALA A 395 13.66 -7.80 -19.41
CA ALA A 395 13.60 -8.17 -20.82
C ALA A 395 13.49 -6.88 -21.68
N GLY A 396 14.62 -6.42 -22.22
CA GLY A 396 14.69 -5.29 -23.17
C GLY A 396 13.92 -5.57 -24.46
N GLY A 397 13.87 -6.85 -24.82
CA GLY A 397 12.92 -7.43 -25.76
C GLY A 397 12.64 -8.89 -25.38
N PHE A 398 11.56 -9.45 -25.88
CA PHE A 398 11.27 -10.87 -25.76
C PHE A 398 10.67 -11.39 -27.06
N ALA A 399 10.80 -12.70 -27.28
CA ALA A 399 10.18 -13.41 -28.39
C ALA A 399 9.96 -14.88 -28.05
N ILE A 400 9.34 -15.58 -28.98
CA ILE A 400 9.12 -17.02 -28.88
C ILE A 400 10.22 -17.75 -29.64
N GLY A 401 11.04 -18.46 -28.87
CA GLY A 401 12.13 -19.29 -29.35
C GLY A 401 11.71 -20.65 -29.88
N GLU A 402 12.72 -21.46 -30.21
CA GLU A 402 12.49 -22.84 -30.64
C GLU A 402 11.70 -23.64 -29.58
N ALA A 403 10.74 -24.43 -30.05
CA ALA A 403 9.83 -25.24 -29.23
C ALA A 403 8.93 -24.44 -28.26
N GLY A 404 8.65 -23.16 -28.54
CA GLY A 404 7.69 -22.36 -27.77
C GLY A 404 8.22 -21.85 -26.43
N LYS A 405 9.54 -21.84 -26.25
CA LYS A 405 10.20 -21.27 -25.06
C LYS A 405 10.31 -19.76 -25.19
N LEU A 406 10.16 -19.06 -24.08
CA LEU A 406 10.43 -17.63 -24.01
C LEU A 406 11.93 -17.40 -24.21
N ILE A 407 12.27 -16.49 -25.13
CA ILE A 407 13.61 -15.92 -25.26
C ILE A 407 13.52 -14.46 -24.85
N THR A 408 14.41 -14.03 -23.98
CA THR A 408 14.54 -12.64 -23.55
C THR A 408 15.88 -12.09 -24.03
N ASP A 409 15.87 -10.87 -24.55
CA ASP A 409 17.09 -10.08 -24.64
C ASP A 409 17.34 -9.48 -23.27
N VAL A 410 18.35 -10.00 -22.60
CA VAL A 410 18.73 -9.55 -21.26
C VAL A 410 19.58 -8.31 -21.46
N GLU A 411 18.98 -7.13 -21.28
CA GLU A 411 19.74 -5.90 -21.26
C GLU A 411 20.27 -5.68 -19.83
N GLU A 412 21.60 -5.61 -19.73
CA GLU A 412 22.26 -4.95 -18.60
C GLU A 412 22.06 -3.43 -18.78
N TYR A 413 21.81 -2.70 -17.69
CA TYR A 413 21.81 -1.24 -17.74
C TYR A 413 23.16 -0.74 -18.31
N SER A 414 23.16 0.14 -19.31
CA SER A 414 24.35 0.35 -20.16
C SER A 414 25.44 1.24 -19.57
N ASP A 415 26.72 0.98 -19.90
CA ASP A 415 27.89 1.71 -19.35
C ASP A 415 28.01 3.20 -19.77
N GLN A 416 27.33 3.65 -20.82
CA GLN A 416 27.25 5.10 -21.14
C GLN A 416 26.14 5.81 -20.35
N GLU A 417 25.20 5.04 -19.81
CA GLU A 417 24.32 5.48 -18.72
C GLU A 417 25.10 5.46 -17.39
N VAL A 418 26.03 4.51 -17.20
CA VAL A 418 27.02 4.52 -16.08
C VAL A 418 27.98 5.73 -16.16
N GLU A 419 28.48 6.14 -17.34
CA GLU A 419 29.41 7.28 -17.45
C GLU A 419 28.72 8.66 -17.35
N LYS A 420 27.39 8.71 -17.55
CA LYS A 420 26.55 9.88 -17.20
C LYS A 420 26.02 9.84 -15.77
N LEU A 421 26.02 8.68 -15.13
CA LEU A 421 25.82 8.47 -13.69
C LEU A 421 27.10 8.75 -12.87
N GLU A 422 28.28 8.80 -13.51
CA GLU A 422 29.54 9.22 -12.88
C GLU A 422 29.91 10.72 -13.04
N ARG A 423 28.96 11.60 -13.42
CA ARG A 423 29.17 13.06 -13.39
C ARG A 423 28.19 13.86 -12.56
#